data_AF-A0A3P7L1W1-F1
#
_entry.id   AF-A0A3P7L1W1-F1
#
_cell.length_a   1.000
_cell.length_b   1.000
_cell.length_c   1.000
_cell.angle_alpha   90.00
_cell.angle_beta   90.00
_cell.angle_gamma   90.00
#
_symmetry.space_group_name_H-M   'P 1'
#
loop_
_entity.id
_entity.type
_entity.pdbx_description
1 polymer ?
#
loop_
_entity_poly.entity_id
_entity_poly.type
_entity_poly.pdbx_seq_one_letter_code
_entity_poly.pdbx_strand_id
1 'polypeptide(L)'
;MVAGDGLEPRMIVLWLGESVWNCLLGSIHKSGIIKIPVNKENVPEMESFLRTSCPGSFCVGKFFDMLSKEYPDKHIEMSLHTSDEPYVHMKTDDITVGGQFALDLHVGSIYTTKPLATIILDGTMSVTPSVVEDKLVGKVTNLNFEFKPGPSEIGEISPM
;
A
#
# COMPACT_ATOMS: atom_id res chain seq x y z
N MET A 1 -36.56 14.17 6.71
CA MET A 1 -36.09 14.96 7.86
C MET A 1 -36.50 14.20 9.11
N VAL A 2 -35.54 13.57 9.79
CA VAL A 2 -35.74 13.05 11.15
C VAL A 2 -34.71 13.76 12.01
N ALA A 3 -35.21 14.48 13.00
CA ALA A 3 -34.46 15.30 13.92
C ALA A 3 -34.06 14.48 15.15
N GLY A 4 -32.82 14.71 15.61
CA GLY A 4 -32.51 14.78 17.04
C GLY A 4 -32.15 13.48 17.75
N ASP A 5 -30.90 13.06 17.62
CA ASP A 5 -30.13 12.66 18.81
C ASP A 5 -29.19 13.83 19.14
N GLY A 6 -29.42 14.43 20.31
CA GLY A 6 -28.68 15.60 20.77
C GLY A 6 -27.21 15.26 21.00
N LEU A 7 -26.32 16.10 20.47
CA LEU A 7 -24.91 16.07 20.83
C LEU A 7 -24.81 16.33 22.35
N GLU A 8 -24.35 15.35 23.12
CA GLU A 8 -23.99 15.60 24.52
C GLU A 8 -22.94 16.73 24.57
N PRO A 9 -23.04 17.65 25.52
CA PRO A 9 -22.11 18.77 25.61
C PRO A 9 -20.68 18.26 25.84
N ARG A 10 -19.88 18.28 24.78
CA ARG A 10 -18.43 18.05 24.84
C ARG A 10 -17.73 19.38 25.06
N MET A 11 -16.64 19.38 25.83
CA MET A 11 -15.83 20.58 26.03
C MET A 11 -15.15 21.06 24.74
N ILE A 12 -14.88 20.13 23.80
CA ILE A 12 -14.23 20.39 22.52
C ILE A 12 -14.93 19.55 21.44
N VAL A 13 -15.21 20.17 20.29
CA VAL A 13 -15.71 19.48 19.09
C VAL A 13 -14.80 19.85 17.93
N LEU A 14 -14.21 18.84 17.27
CA LEU A 14 -13.35 19.02 16.11
C LEU A 14 -14.12 18.62 14.85
N TRP A 15 -14.22 19.55 13.90
CA TRP A 15 -14.80 19.32 12.59
C TRP A 15 -13.67 19.29 11.56
N LEU A 16 -13.42 18.12 10.98
CA LEU A 16 -12.41 17.94 9.93
C LEU A 16 -13.13 17.65 8.62
N GLY A 17 -12.91 18.51 7.64
CA GLY A 17 -13.49 18.36 6.31
C GLY A 17 -12.68 17.39 5.44
N GLU A 18 -13.37 16.78 4.47
CA GLU A 18 -12.78 15.92 3.44
C GLU A 18 -11.62 16.60 2.69
N SER A 19 -11.70 17.91 2.47
CA SER A 19 -10.65 18.69 1.81
C SER A 19 -9.34 18.70 2.57
N VAL A 20 -9.36 18.68 3.91
CA VAL A 20 -8.15 18.67 4.74
C VAL A 20 -7.36 17.38 4.47
N TRP A 21 -8.05 16.25 4.43
CA TRP A 21 -7.44 14.94 4.19
C TRP A 21 -6.94 14.78 2.76
N ASN A 22 -7.73 15.21 1.76
CA ASN A 22 -7.30 15.17 0.37
C ASN A 22 -6.08 16.07 0.13
N CYS A 23 -6.05 17.28 0.68
CA CYS A 23 -4.86 18.15 0.56
C CYS A 23 -3.63 17.55 1.25
N LEU A 24 -3.81 16.91 2.41
CA LEU A 24 -2.72 16.23 3.12
C LEU A 24 -2.17 15.07 2.26
N LEU A 25 -3.04 14.18 1.78
CA LEU A 25 -2.64 13.04 0.96
C LEU A 25 -2.02 13.49 -0.37
N GLY A 26 -2.57 14.52 -0.99
CA GLY A 26 -2.01 15.15 -2.18
C GLY A 26 -0.61 15.72 -1.96
N SER A 27 -0.38 16.37 -0.82
CA SER A 27 0.94 16.88 -0.45
C SER A 27 1.93 15.73 -0.23
N ILE A 28 1.49 14.67 0.46
CA ILE A 28 2.31 13.48 0.71
C ILE A 28 2.67 12.78 -0.61
N HIS A 29 1.70 12.59 -1.51
CA HIS A 29 1.92 12.02 -2.84
C HIS A 29 2.95 12.84 -3.63
N LYS A 30 2.74 14.16 -3.74
CA LYS A 30 3.64 15.07 -4.48
C LYS A 30 5.04 15.16 -3.90
N SER A 31 5.18 14.99 -2.58
CA SER A 31 6.48 14.96 -1.92
C SER A 31 7.27 13.68 -2.20
N GLY A 32 6.63 12.61 -2.68
CA GLY A 32 7.26 11.31 -2.89
C GLY A 32 7.77 10.65 -1.59
N ILE A 33 7.26 11.07 -0.42
CA ILE A 33 7.69 10.57 0.89
C ILE A 33 7.20 9.14 1.15
N ILE A 34 6.09 8.71 0.53
CA ILE A 34 5.64 7.31 0.64
C ILE A 34 6.57 6.44 -0.23
N LYS A 35 7.63 5.95 0.40
CA LYS A 35 8.49 4.88 -0.10
C LYS A 35 8.69 3.90 1.04
N ILE A 36 7.82 2.91 1.12
CA ILE A 36 7.85 1.92 2.20
C ILE A 36 8.70 0.74 1.72
N PRO A 37 9.92 0.54 2.26
CA PRO A 37 10.74 -0.61 1.92
C PRO A 37 10.16 -1.88 2.53
N VAL A 38 9.83 -2.85 1.68
CA VAL A 38 9.43 -4.21 2.07
C VAL A 38 10.59 -5.13 1.72
N ASN A 39 11.33 -5.54 2.74
CA ASN A 39 12.47 -6.44 2.63
C ASN A 39 12.48 -7.40 3.82
N LYS A 40 13.43 -8.34 3.84
CA LYS A 40 13.57 -9.33 4.91
C LYS A 40 13.83 -8.73 6.30
N GLU A 41 14.34 -7.49 6.37
CA GLU A 41 14.67 -6.82 7.64
C GLU A 41 13.42 -6.19 8.25
N ASN A 42 12.57 -5.58 7.40
CA ASN A 42 11.36 -4.89 7.84
C ASN A 42 10.15 -5.83 7.96
N VAL A 43 10.10 -6.89 7.14
CA VAL A 43 9.03 -7.89 7.15
C VAL A 43 9.62 -9.31 7.12
N PRO A 44 10.19 -9.80 8.25
CA PRO A 44 10.87 -11.09 8.30
C PRO A 44 9.98 -12.28 7.89
N GLU A 45 8.68 -12.18 8.14
CA GLU A 45 7.69 -13.20 7.76
C GLU A 45 7.63 -13.44 6.24
N MET A 46 8.00 -12.44 5.43
CA MET A 46 8.03 -12.53 3.98
C MET A 46 9.38 -13.01 3.41
N GLU A 47 10.40 -13.27 4.24
CA GLU A 47 11.75 -13.60 3.76
C GLU A 47 11.76 -14.74 2.75
N SER A 48 11.02 -15.83 3.04
CA SER A 48 10.94 -17.00 2.16
C SER A 48 10.30 -16.68 0.80
N PHE A 49 9.31 -15.78 0.79
CA PHE A 49 8.64 -15.32 -0.43
C PHE A 49 9.55 -14.44 -1.28
N LEU A 50 10.38 -13.60 -0.67
CA LEU A 50 11.25 -12.64 -1.37
C LEU A 50 12.46 -13.26 -2.07
N ARG A 51 12.66 -14.58 -1.97
CA ARG A 51 13.78 -15.27 -2.62
C ARG A 51 13.57 -15.43 -4.12
N THR A 52 14.64 -15.31 -4.89
CA THR A 52 14.62 -15.56 -6.34
C THR A 52 14.83 -17.04 -6.70
N SER A 53 15.55 -17.79 -5.88
CA SER A 53 15.67 -19.25 -5.96
C SER A 53 14.69 -19.92 -5.01
N CYS A 54 13.84 -20.84 -5.51
CA CYS A 54 12.91 -21.59 -4.66
C CYS A 54 13.43 -23.03 -4.40
N PRO A 55 14.11 -23.34 -3.28
CA PRO A 55 14.57 -24.68 -2.94
C PRO A 55 13.42 -25.56 -2.42
N GLY A 56 12.35 -25.70 -3.21
CA GLY A 56 11.17 -26.52 -2.91
C GLY A 56 9.98 -25.79 -2.27
N SER A 57 10.14 -24.56 -1.79
CA SER A 57 9.06 -23.74 -1.23
C SER A 57 8.40 -22.80 -2.26
N PHE A 58 7.43 -21.99 -1.81
CA PHE A 58 6.82 -20.90 -2.58
C PHE A 58 7.70 -19.64 -2.46
N CYS A 59 8.09 -19.04 -3.59
CA CYS A 59 8.89 -17.81 -3.65
C CYS A 59 8.61 -17.03 -4.93
N VAL A 60 8.98 -15.74 -4.98
CA VAL A 60 8.71 -14.84 -6.11
C VAL A 60 9.36 -15.31 -7.41
N GLY A 61 10.49 -16.02 -7.32
CA GLY A 61 11.16 -16.63 -8.46
C GLY A 61 10.32 -17.65 -9.25
N LYS A 62 9.25 -18.20 -8.66
CA LYS A 62 8.28 -19.06 -9.38
C LYS A 62 7.26 -18.29 -10.21
N PHE A 63 7.00 -17.02 -9.87
CA PHE A 63 6.08 -16.16 -10.63
C PHE A 63 6.77 -15.48 -11.80
N PHE A 64 8.08 -15.28 -11.66
CA PHE A 64 8.94 -14.67 -12.66
C PHE A 64 10.13 -15.59 -12.91
N ASP A 65 9.98 -16.48 -13.89
CA ASP A 65 11.02 -17.43 -14.30
C ASP A 65 12.39 -16.77 -14.50
N MET A 66 12.40 -15.55 -15.04
CA MET A 66 13.61 -14.76 -15.28
C MET A 66 14.37 -14.43 -13.99
N LEU A 67 13.68 -14.21 -12.86
CA LEU A 67 14.35 -13.98 -11.57
C LEU A 67 15.20 -15.17 -11.14
N SER A 68 14.69 -16.38 -11.33
CA SER A 68 15.43 -17.61 -10.98
C SER A 68 16.60 -17.89 -11.92
N LYS A 69 16.51 -17.44 -13.19
CA LYS A 69 17.52 -17.69 -14.23
C LYS A 69 18.63 -16.65 -14.22
N GLU A 70 18.30 -15.37 -14.12
CA GLU A 70 19.26 -14.27 -14.26
C GLU A 70 19.77 -13.75 -12.91
N TYR A 71 18.98 -13.92 -11.84
CA TYR A 71 19.33 -13.45 -10.50
C TYR A 71 19.27 -14.57 -9.45
N PRO A 72 19.97 -15.70 -9.63
CA PRO A 72 19.92 -16.81 -8.69
C PRO A 72 20.44 -16.42 -7.30
N ASP A 73 19.82 -16.97 -6.26
CA ASP A 73 20.20 -16.87 -4.85
C ASP A 73 20.25 -15.42 -4.32
N LYS A 74 19.37 -14.57 -4.87
CA LYS A 74 19.16 -13.18 -4.42
C LYS A 74 17.87 -13.05 -3.63
N HIS A 75 17.74 -11.90 -2.96
CA HIS A 75 16.50 -11.46 -2.34
C HIS A 75 15.99 -10.24 -3.08
N ILE A 76 14.69 -10.21 -3.33
CA ILE A 76 14.00 -9.04 -3.83
C ILE A 76 13.78 -8.06 -2.68
N GLU A 77 14.07 -6.79 -2.94
CA GLU A 77 13.55 -5.69 -2.15
C GLU A 77 12.37 -5.09 -2.90
N MET A 78 11.27 -4.83 -2.21
CA MET A 78 10.13 -4.15 -2.81
C MET A 78 9.99 -2.74 -2.24
N SER A 79 9.57 -1.79 -3.06
CA SER A 79 9.21 -0.45 -2.60
C SER A 79 7.78 -0.12 -2.99
N LEU A 80 6.95 0.10 -1.98
CA LEU A 80 5.59 0.57 -2.16
C LEU A 80 5.57 2.10 -2.19
N HIS A 81 4.96 2.67 -3.24
CA HIS A 81 4.73 4.10 -3.36
C HIS A 81 3.36 4.38 -3.99
N THR A 82 2.88 5.61 -3.89
CA THR A 82 1.64 6.03 -4.56
C THR A 82 1.91 6.27 -6.05
N SER A 83 1.16 5.60 -6.92
CA SER A 83 1.18 5.80 -8.38
C SER A 83 0.39 7.06 -8.75
N ASP A 84 -0.82 7.19 -8.18
CA ASP A 84 -1.69 8.35 -8.31
C ASP A 84 -1.97 9.01 -6.95
N GLU A 85 -2.47 10.25 -6.98
CA GLU A 85 -2.88 10.99 -5.79
C GLU A 85 -4.01 10.25 -5.06
N PRO A 86 -3.79 9.75 -3.82
CA PRO A 86 -4.84 9.09 -3.07
C PRO A 86 -5.93 10.07 -2.66
N TYR A 87 -7.16 9.59 -2.55
CA TYR A 87 -8.32 10.40 -2.21
C TYR A 87 -9.06 9.87 -0.98
N VAL A 88 -9.78 10.77 -0.34
CA VAL A 88 -10.65 10.49 0.80
C VAL A 88 -12.05 10.97 0.45
N HIS A 89 -13.04 10.12 0.72
CA HIS A 89 -14.45 10.47 0.68
C HIS A 89 -15.09 10.21 2.04
N MET A 90 -15.71 11.22 2.63
CA MET A 90 -16.33 11.13 3.95
C MET A 90 -17.85 11.05 3.80
N LYS A 91 -18.43 9.95 4.29
CA LYS A 91 -19.88 9.82 4.52
C LYS A 91 -20.15 9.87 6.02
N THR A 92 -21.42 9.97 6.41
CA THR A 92 -21.84 10.20 7.80
C THR A 92 -21.14 9.29 8.82
N ASP A 93 -20.93 8.01 8.49
CA ASP A 93 -20.38 7.00 9.42
C ASP A 93 -19.14 6.27 8.88
N ASP A 94 -18.69 6.58 7.67
CA ASP A 94 -17.59 5.85 7.02
C ASP A 94 -16.72 6.80 6.21
N ILE A 95 -15.40 6.58 6.30
CA ILE A 95 -14.40 7.28 5.51
C ILE A 95 -13.85 6.28 4.50
N THR A 96 -14.14 6.48 3.23
CA THR A 96 -13.54 5.69 2.16
C THR A 96 -12.23 6.33 1.75
N VAL A 97 -11.14 5.57 1.81
CA VAL A 97 -9.84 5.96 1.25
C VAL A 97 -9.60 5.13 0.01
N GLY A 98 -9.25 5.78 -1.09
CA GLY A 98 -8.94 5.09 -2.35
C GLY A 98 -7.68 5.62 -2.97
N GLY A 99 -7.09 4.83 -3.85
CA GLY A 99 -5.92 5.25 -4.58
C GLY A 99 -5.26 4.12 -5.33
N GLN A 100 -4.30 4.51 -6.15
CA GLN A 100 -3.45 3.59 -6.88
C GLN A 100 -2.04 3.62 -6.29
N PHE A 101 -1.52 2.45 -5.95
CA PHE A 101 -0.17 2.27 -5.44
C PHE A 101 0.64 1.42 -6.42
N ALA A 102 1.93 1.68 -6.50
CA ALA A 102 2.88 0.90 -7.28
C ALA A 102 3.83 0.18 -6.31
N LEU A 103 3.92 -1.13 -6.50
CA LEU A 103 4.85 -2.01 -5.81
C LEU A 103 5.96 -2.38 -6.78
N ASP A 104 7.12 -1.79 -6.58
CA ASP A 104 8.28 -2.00 -7.44
C ASP A 104 9.20 -3.08 -6.87
N LEU A 105 9.57 -4.04 -7.70
CA LEU A 105 10.49 -5.13 -7.37
C LEU A 105 11.91 -4.77 -7.81
N HIS A 106 12.86 -4.88 -6.88
CA HIS A 106 14.28 -4.60 -7.10
C HIS A 106 15.13 -5.81 -6.73
N VAL A 107 16.17 -6.08 -7.52
CA VAL A 107 17.26 -6.98 -7.11
C VAL A 107 18.41 -6.10 -6.61
N GLY A 108 18.55 -6.01 -5.29
CA GLY A 108 19.48 -5.09 -4.62
C GLY A 108 18.76 -3.88 -4.00
N SER A 109 19.52 -2.85 -3.64
CA SER A 109 19.01 -1.71 -2.88
C SER A 109 18.08 -0.82 -3.70
N ILE A 110 16.88 -0.58 -3.19
CA ILE A 110 15.85 0.32 -3.76
C ILE A 110 16.33 1.76 -4.02
N TYR A 111 17.45 2.17 -3.42
CA TYR A 111 18.03 3.52 -3.60
C TYR A 111 18.99 3.61 -4.79
N THR A 112 19.50 2.48 -5.27
CA THR A 112 20.59 2.43 -6.27
C THR A 112 20.22 1.66 -7.52
N THR A 113 19.22 0.78 -7.45
CA THR A 113 18.81 -0.08 -8.55
C THR A 113 17.52 0.42 -9.17
N LYS A 114 17.34 0.19 -10.47
CA LYS A 114 16.06 0.40 -11.14
C LYS A 114 15.10 -0.76 -10.85
N PRO A 115 13.79 -0.52 -10.85
CA PRO A 115 12.81 -1.58 -10.68
C PRO A 115 12.84 -2.52 -11.88
N LEU A 116 12.79 -3.82 -11.61
CA LEU A 116 12.73 -4.89 -12.61
C LEU A 116 11.29 -5.18 -13.05
N ALA A 117 10.34 -5.02 -12.13
CA ALA A 117 8.91 -5.12 -12.40
C ALA A 117 8.14 -4.23 -11.44
N THR A 118 6.99 -3.76 -11.90
CA THR A 118 6.04 -2.99 -11.10
C THR A 118 4.70 -3.70 -11.11
N ILE A 119 4.11 -3.83 -9.93
CA ILE A 119 2.73 -4.29 -9.75
C ILE A 119 1.90 -3.09 -9.31
N ILE A 120 0.82 -2.82 -10.03
CA ILE A 120 -0.11 -1.74 -9.71
C ILE A 120 -1.21 -2.30 -8.82
N LEU A 121 -1.40 -1.69 -7.67
CA LEU A 121 -2.43 -1.98 -6.68
C LEU A 121 -3.48 -0.86 -6.76
N ASP A 122 -4.64 -1.19 -7.30
CA ASP A 122 -5.76 -0.26 -7.40
C ASP A 122 -6.83 -0.68 -6.41
N GLY A 123 -7.18 0.19 -5.47
CA GLY A 123 -8.08 -0.24 -4.41
C GLY A 123 -8.68 0.84 -3.55
N THR A 124 -9.61 0.37 -2.72
CA THR A 124 -10.33 1.17 -1.74
C THR A 124 -10.36 0.47 -0.40
N MET A 125 -10.49 1.26 0.66
CA MET A 125 -10.66 0.80 2.03
C MET A 125 -11.66 1.70 2.75
N SER A 126 -12.41 1.12 3.68
CA SER A 126 -13.25 1.86 4.63
C SER A 126 -12.50 2.05 5.94
N VAL A 127 -12.64 3.22 6.55
CA VAL A 127 -11.98 3.60 7.80
C VAL A 127 -13.02 4.18 8.75
N THR A 128 -13.21 3.52 9.89
CA THR A 128 -14.03 4.03 10.99
C THR A 128 -13.13 4.69 12.03
N PRO A 129 -13.14 6.02 12.17
CA PRO A 129 -12.30 6.72 13.13
C PRO A 129 -12.83 6.56 14.57
N SER A 130 -11.92 6.56 15.54
CA SER A 130 -12.21 6.53 16.97
C SER A 130 -11.08 7.23 17.73
N VAL A 131 -11.37 7.70 18.95
CA VAL A 131 -10.35 8.26 19.84
C VAL A 131 -10.13 7.29 20.98
N VAL A 132 -8.90 6.79 21.12
CA VAL A 132 -8.50 5.85 22.17
C VAL A 132 -7.25 6.42 22.83
N GLU A 133 -7.29 6.67 24.14
CA GLU A 133 -6.15 7.22 24.90
C GLU A 133 -5.53 8.46 24.24
N ASP A 134 -6.36 9.45 23.93
CA ASP A 134 -5.98 10.72 23.28
C ASP A 134 -5.36 10.57 21.87
N LYS A 135 -5.43 9.39 21.26
CA LYS A 135 -4.97 9.13 19.90
C LYS A 135 -6.13 8.96 18.95
N LEU A 136 -6.03 9.56 17.77
CA LEU A 136 -6.92 9.25 16.66
C LEU A 136 -6.51 7.90 16.06
N VAL A 137 -7.40 6.92 16.13
CA VAL A 137 -7.20 5.57 15.62
C VAL A 137 -8.30 5.26 14.60
N GLY A 138 -7.93 4.69 13.47
CA GLY A 138 -8.88 4.23 12.46
C GLY A 138 -8.96 2.70 12.44
N LYS A 139 -10.17 2.14 12.55
CA LYS A 139 -10.40 0.73 12.23
C LYS A 139 -10.59 0.60 10.72
N VAL A 140 -9.73 -0.19 10.08
CA VAL A 140 -9.81 -0.44 8.64
C VAL A 140 -10.71 -1.64 8.36
N THR A 141 -11.63 -1.50 7.41
CA THR A 141 -12.56 -2.53 6.95
C THR A 141 -12.71 -2.46 5.43
N ASN A 142 -13.42 -3.42 4.82
CA ASN A 142 -13.75 -3.44 3.39
C ASN A 142 -12.54 -3.19 2.46
N LEU A 143 -11.43 -3.88 2.71
CA LEU A 143 -10.25 -3.81 1.86
C LEU A 143 -10.56 -4.47 0.51
N ASN A 144 -10.52 -3.68 -0.56
CA ASN A 144 -10.67 -4.18 -1.91
C ASN A 144 -9.48 -3.71 -2.76
N PHE A 145 -8.59 -4.64 -3.10
CA PHE A 145 -7.42 -4.37 -3.93
C PHE A 145 -7.46 -5.26 -5.17
N GLU A 146 -7.35 -4.62 -6.32
CA GLU A 146 -7.12 -5.26 -7.61
C GLU A 146 -5.63 -5.14 -7.96
N PHE A 147 -5.03 -6.26 -8.35
CA PHE A 147 -3.63 -6.33 -8.76
C PHE A 147 -3.58 -6.29 -10.27
N LYS A 148 -2.90 -5.29 -10.83
CA LYS A 148 -2.71 -5.09 -12.26
C LYS A 148 -1.23 -5.18 -12.59
N PRO A 149 -0.84 -5.87 -13.69
CA PRO A 149 0.54 -5.85 -14.14
C PRO A 149 0.93 -4.44 -14.58
N GLY A 150 2.07 -3.95 -14.10
CA GLY A 150 2.70 -2.72 -14.56
C GLY A 150 3.89 -3.00 -15.49
N PRO A 151 4.77 -2.01 -15.72
CA PRO A 151 6.00 -2.20 -16.49
C PRO A 151 6.87 -3.33 -15.93
N SER A 152 7.46 -4.14 -16.80
CA SER A 152 8.33 -5.25 -16.42
C SER A 152 9.46 -5.44 -17.45
N GLU A 153 10.69 -5.46 -16.95
CA GLU A 153 11.88 -5.87 -17.71
C GLU A 153 12.15 -7.38 -17.58
N ILE A 154 11.43 -8.06 -16.66
CA ILE A 154 11.60 -9.50 -16.36
C ILE A 154 10.53 -10.40 -16.98
N GLY A 155 9.78 -9.88 -17.96
CA GLY A 155 8.71 -10.59 -18.67
C GLY A 155 7.32 -10.46 -18.00
N GLU A 156 6.32 -11.09 -18.62
CA GLU A 156 4.95 -11.12 -18.08
C GLU A 156 4.88 -11.95 -16.79
N ILE A 157 4.03 -11.51 -15.86
CA ILE A 157 3.69 -12.28 -14.66
C ILE A 157 3.02 -13.56 -15.12
N SER A 158 3.64 -14.71 -14.88
CA SER A 158 2.98 -15.99 -15.20
C SER A 158 1.81 -16.19 -14.23
N PRO A 159 0.55 -16.27 -14.71
CA PRO A 159 -0.57 -16.65 -13.86
C PRO A 159 -0.34 -18.10 -13.39
N MET A 160 -0.60 -18.34 -12.10
CA MET A 160 -0.55 -19.69 -11.52
C MET A 160 -1.55 -20.64 -12.19
#